data_AF-A0A0C2JTZ2-F1
#
_entry.id   AF-A0A0C2JTZ2-F1
#
_cell.length_a   1.000
_cell.length_b   1.000
_cell.length_c   1.000
_cell.angle_alpha   90.00
_cell.angle_beta   90.00
_cell.angle_gamma   90.00
#
_symmetry.space_group_name_H-M   'P 1'
#
loop_
_entity.id
_entity.type
_entity.pdbx_description
1 polymer ?
#
loop_
_entity_poly.entity_id
_entity_poly.type
_entity_poly.pdbx_seq_one_letter_code
_entity_poly.pdbx_strand_id
1 'polypeptide(L)'
;MFYFTYTYPEGIEAIKGLTYLYNKKICKFQQPDIVKLRDLFERIYYFLYSDAFYDLIKRILVEWYAYLGPNETGAMDNIILVSISLAIMLKASLCQNIDSRFYKTIDFIFGIREDLGDKNVMTLLAFLKKKIHNEIFSSIVDHLMELSQFPENYFDDLSDNPSDMINKSKDCRDLAFENLESIYEEISINTECLENDITDKLTD
;
A
#
# COMPACT_ATOMS: atom_id res chain seq x y z
N MET A 1 -17.50 10.50 -2.28
CA MET A 1 -17.36 11.29 -3.51
C MET A 1 -16.10 10.82 -4.22
N PHE A 2 -16.22 10.27 -5.42
CA PHE A 2 -15.08 9.78 -6.21
C PHE A 2 -14.60 10.91 -7.13
N TYR A 3 -13.32 11.26 -7.06
CA TYR A 3 -12.72 12.22 -7.98
C TYR A 3 -11.83 11.48 -8.96
N PHE A 4 -12.07 11.70 -10.25
CA PHE A 4 -11.16 11.32 -11.31
C PHE A 4 -10.56 12.59 -11.89
N THR A 5 -9.28 12.83 -11.66
CA THR A 5 -8.60 14.05 -12.10
C THR A 5 -8.25 13.95 -13.58
N TYR A 6 -9.18 14.34 -14.45
CA TYR A 6 -8.97 14.29 -15.90
C TYR A 6 -8.58 15.65 -16.54
N THR A 7 -8.63 16.78 -15.82
CA THR A 7 -8.12 18.07 -16.33
C THR A 7 -7.37 18.91 -15.28
N TYR A 8 -6.32 19.61 -15.72
CA TYR A 8 -5.36 20.34 -14.87
C TYR A 8 -5.96 21.48 -14.02
N PRO A 9 -6.90 22.31 -14.51
CA PRO A 9 -7.50 23.38 -13.69
C PRO A 9 -8.45 22.83 -12.62
N GLU A 10 -9.27 21.84 -12.97
CA GLU A 10 -10.22 21.18 -12.05
C GLU A 10 -9.48 20.39 -10.96
N GLY A 11 -8.28 19.89 -11.28
CA GLY A 11 -7.40 19.22 -10.34
C GLY A 11 -7.02 20.07 -9.12
N ILE A 12 -6.76 21.37 -9.30
CA ILE A 12 -6.33 22.23 -8.18
C ILE A 12 -7.46 22.45 -7.17
N GLU A 13 -8.67 22.75 -7.65
CA GLU A 13 -9.83 22.93 -6.77
C GLU A 13 -10.24 21.62 -6.10
N ALA A 14 -10.20 20.51 -6.85
CA ALA A 14 -10.44 19.18 -6.30
C ALA A 14 -9.43 18.83 -5.21
N ILE A 15 -8.13 19.08 -5.43
CA ILE A 15 -7.07 18.85 -4.42
C ILE A 15 -7.34 19.69 -3.17
N LYS A 16 -7.64 20.99 -3.30
CA LYS A 16 -7.97 21.85 -2.14
C LYS A 16 -9.18 21.32 -1.35
N GLY A 17 -10.23 20.90 -2.05
CA GLY A 17 -11.42 20.32 -1.42
C GLY A 17 -11.11 19.01 -0.70
N LEU A 18 -10.35 18.12 -1.34
CA LEU A 18 -9.93 16.85 -0.76
C LEU A 18 -9.03 17.03 0.46
N THR A 19 -8.04 17.93 0.38
CA THR A 19 -7.19 18.31 1.50
C THR A 19 -8.02 18.81 2.68
N TYR A 20 -9.00 19.70 2.45
CA TYR A 20 -9.89 20.17 3.51
C TYR A 20 -10.68 19.03 4.17
N LEU A 21 -11.29 18.15 3.38
CA LEU A 21 -12.09 17.04 3.88
C LEU A 21 -11.25 16.02 4.65
N TYR A 22 -10.05 15.70 4.16
CA TYR A 22 -9.14 14.77 4.82
C TYR A 22 -8.61 15.34 6.14
N ASN A 23 -8.21 16.61 6.17
CA ASN A 23 -7.76 17.28 7.40
C ASN A 23 -8.85 17.38 8.47
N LYS A 24 -10.13 17.39 8.06
CA LYS A 24 -11.28 17.32 8.98
C LYS A 24 -11.67 15.89 9.37
N LYS A 25 -10.92 14.88 8.93
CA LYS A 25 -11.24 13.45 9.07
C LYS A 25 -12.64 13.09 8.53
N ILE A 26 -13.11 13.81 7.49
CA ILE A 26 -14.43 13.60 6.88
C ILE A 26 -14.35 12.59 5.73
N CYS A 27 -13.20 12.49 5.06
CA CYS A 27 -12.96 11.52 3.99
C CYS A 27 -11.66 10.76 4.18
N LYS A 28 -11.59 9.57 3.57
CA LYS A 28 -10.37 8.78 3.45
C LYS A 28 -10.19 8.24 2.04
N PHE A 29 -8.95 8.01 1.65
CA PHE A 29 -8.62 7.27 0.45
C PHE A 29 -9.12 5.82 0.57
N GLN A 30 -9.77 5.34 -0.49
CA GLN A 30 -10.23 3.96 -0.58
C GLN A 30 -10.12 3.50 -2.03
N GLN A 31 -9.51 2.34 -2.22
CA GLN A 31 -9.46 1.70 -3.54
C GLN A 31 -10.81 1.07 -3.88
N PRO A 32 -11.25 1.10 -5.16
CA PRO A 32 -12.47 0.41 -5.58
C PRO A 32 -12.35 -1.10 -5.34
N ASP A 33 -13.50 -1.78 -5.23
CA ASP A 33 -13.53 -3.23 -5.09
C ASP A 33 -13.04 -3.92 -6.37
N ILE A 34 -12.04 -4.79 -6.21
CA ILE A 34 -11.32 -5.44 -7.30
C ILE A 34 -12.18 -6.51 -8.01
N VAL A 35 -13.25 -6.97 -7.36
CA VAL A 35 -14.07 -8.13 -7.75
C VAL A 35 -14.69 -8.00 -9.16
N LYS A 36 -14.92 -6.79 -9.67
CA LYS A 36 -15.62 -6.57 -10.95
C LYS A 36 -14.71 -6.39 -12.17
N LEU A 37 -13.40 -6.48 -12.02
CA LEU A 37 -12.44 -6.03 -13.04
C LEU A 37 -11.41 -7.10 -13.47
N ARG A 38 -11.61 -8.36 -13.08
CA ARG A 38 -10.65 -9.48 -13.26
C ARG A 38 -10.04 -9.55 -14.66
N ASP A 39 -10.84 -9.54 -15.72
CA ASP A 39 -10.34 -9.80 -17.07
C ASP A 39 -9.58 -8.61 -17.66
N LEU A 40 -10.02 -7.38 -17.39
CA LEU A 40 -9.38 -6.16 -17.89
C LEU A 40 -8.07 -5.84 -17.14
N PHE A 41 -7.94 -6.34 -15.91
CA PHE A 41 -6.79 -6.08 -15.07
C PHE A 41 -5.76 -7.20 -15.08
N GLU A 42 -6.00 -8.32 -15.77
CA GLU A 42 -5.05 -9.43 -15.82
C GLU A 42 -3.65 -8.96 -16.27
N ARG A 43 -3.58 -8.16 -17.34
CA ARG A 43 -2.32 -7.55 -17.81
C ARG A 43 -1.73 -6.56 -16.82
N ILE A 44 -2.57 -5.81 -16.12
CA ILE A 44 -2.13 -4.88 -15.08
C ILE A 44 -1.53 -5.65 -13.91
N TYR A 45 -2.10 -6.80 -13.52
CA TYR A 45 -1.50 -7.66 -12.50
C TYR A 45 -0.16 -8.21 -12.92
N TYR A 46 -0.04 -8.75 -14.14
CA TYR A 46 1.27 -9.21 -14.64
C TYR A 46 2.31 -8.09 -14.61
N PHE A 47 1.91 -6.87 -14.98
CA PHE A 47 2.78 -5.70 -14.89
C PHE A 47 3.16 -5.37 -13.43
N LEU A 48 2.17 -5.25 -12.54
CA LEU A 48 2.37 -4.93 -11.12
C LEU A 48 3.28 -5.95 -10.42
N TYR A 49 3.21 -7.21 -10.82
CA TYR A 49 4.01 -8.28 -10.23
C TYR A 49 5.32 -8.59 -10.98
N SER A 50 5.60 -7.87 -12.07
CA SER A 50 6.81 -8.05 -12.87
C SER A 50 8.05 -7.54 -12.13
N ASP A 51 9.18 -8.23 -12.31
CA ASP A 51 10.44 -7.85 -11.66
C ASP A 51 10.90 -6.45 -12.07
N ALA A 52 10.67 -6.05 -13.33
CA ALA A 52 10.97 -4.72 -13.82
C ALA A 52 10.20 -3.62 -13.08
N PHE A 53 8.92 -3.85 -12.77
CA PHE A 53 8.12 -2.87 -12.02
C PHE A 53 8.52 -2.84 -10.54
N TYR A 54 8.78 -4.01 -9.94
CA TYR A 54 9.36 -4.08 -8.60
C TYR A 54 10.66 -3.28 -8.51
N ASP A 55 11.60 -3.50 -9.43
CA ASP A 55 12.89 -2.80 -9.45
C ASP A 55 12.74 -1.29 -9.66
N LEU A 56 11.75 -0.86 -10.46
CA LEU A 56 11.40 0.55 -10.56
C LEU A 56 10.94 1.13 -9.21
N ILE A 57 10.04 0.44 -8.51
CA ILE A 57 9.59 0.87 -7.18
C ILE A 57 10.78 0.93 -6.21
N LYS A 58 11.63 -0.10 -6.19
CA LYS A 58 12.83 -0.13 -5.35
C LYS A 58 13.70 1.09 -5.60
N ARG A 59 13.99 1.36 -6.87
CA ARG A 59 14.84 2.48 -7.27
C ARG A 59 14.27 3.82 -6.79
N ILE A 60 12.97 4.05 -6.99
CA ILE A 60 12.30 5.27 -6.53
C ILE A 60 12.42 5.40 -5.00
N LEU A 61 12.17 4.33 -4.24
CA LEU A 61 12.26 4.34 -2.78
C LEU A 61 13.69 4.59 -2.28
N VAL A 62 14.68 3.95 -2.89
CA VAL A 62 16.11 4.11 -2.54
C VAL A 62 16.59 5.52 -2.87
N GLU A 63 16.26 6.04 -4.06
CA GLU A 63 16.59 7.42 -4.44
C GLU A 63 15.96 8.41 -3.45
N TRP A 64 14.68 8.22 -3.10
CA TRP A 64 14.01 9.06 -2.10
C TRP A 64 14.63 8.99 -0.71
N TYR A 65 15.04 7.80 -0.27
CA TYR A 65 15.71 7.62 1.00
C TYR A 65 17.09 8.30 1.04
N ALA A 66 17.84 8.25 -0.06
CA ALA A 66 19.16 8.88 -0.17
C ALA A 66 19.09 10.41 -0.26
N TYR A 67 18.03 10.95 -0.86
CA TYR A 67 17.87 12.38 -1.14
C TYR A 67 16.71 13.01 -0.37
N LEU A 68 16.61 12.74 0.93
CA LEU A 68 15.72 13.45 1.86
C LEU A 68 16.09 14.95 1.94
N GLY A 69 15.78 15.72 0.89
CA GLY A 69 16.16 17.11 0.66
C GLY A 69 15.15 17.83 -0.25
N PRO A 70 15.25 19.16 -0.42
CA PRO A 70 14.12 20.01 -0.80
C PRO A 70 13.55 19.72 -2.21
N ASN A 71 12.34 19.14 -2.19
CA ASN A 71 11.19 19.36 -3.09
C ASN A 71 11.47 19.67 -4.56
N GLU A 72 11.97 18.70 -5.31
CA GLU A 72 11.62 18.63 -6.73
C GLU A 72 10.20 18.06 -6.83
N THR A 73 9.26 18.82 -7.40
CA THR A 73 7.84 18.44 -7.53
C THR A 73 7.65 17.08 -8.19
N GLY A 74 8.51 16.72 -9.16
CA GLY A 74 8.48 15.41 -9.83
C GLY A 74 8.84 14.24 -8.91
N ALA A 75 9.60 14.46 -7.85
CA ALA A 75 9.87 13.43 -6.87
C ALA A 75 8.56 13.02 -6.16
N MET A 76 7.72 14.01 -5.79
CA MET A 76 6.51 13.77 -4.99
C MET A 76 5.47 12.93 -5.72
N ASP A 77 5.29 13.20 -7.01
CA ASP A 77 4.36 12.41 -7.82
C ASP A 77 4.82 10.95 -7.93
N ASN A 78 6.14 10.71 -8.00
CA ASN A 78 6.69 9.36 -8.02
C ASN A 78 6.44 8.61 -6.70
N ILE A 79 6.61 9.25 -5.54
CA ILE A 79 6.35 8.57 -4.26
C ILE A 79 4.85 8.29 -4.06
N ILE A 80 3.98 9.21 -4.47
CA ILE A 80 2.53 9.00 -4.47
C ILE A 80 2.17 7.81 -5.37
N LEU A 81 2.70 7.76 -6.59
CA LEU A 81 2.45 6.66 -7.53
C LEU A 81 2.94 5.32 -6.98
N VAL A 82 4.13 5.30 -6.37
CA VAL A 82 4.67 4.11 -5.70
C VAL A 82 3.75 3.67 -4.57
N SER A 83 3.32 4.57 -3.68
CA SER A 83 2.45 4.22 -2.56
C SER A 83 1.07 3.71 -3.01
N ILE A 84 0.49 4.30 -4.05
CA ILE A 84 -0.77 3.79 -4.64
C ILE A 84 -0.53 2.39 -5.18
N SER A 85 0.57 2.18 -5.91
CA SER A 85 0.91 0.89 -6.51
C SER A 85 1.08 -0.19 -5.44
N LEU A 86 1.78 0.12 -4.35
CA LEU A 86 1.94 -0.77 -3.20
C LEU A 86 0.61 -1.15 -2.55
N ALA A 87 -0.28 -0.16 -2.35
CA ALA A 87 -1.62 -0.43 -1.82
C ALA A 87 -2.44 -1.32 -2.78
N ILE A 88 -2.33 -1.10 -4.10
CA ILE A 88 -3.03 -1.94 -5.10
C ILE A 88 -2.49 -3.36 -5.05
N MET A 89 -1.16 -3.52 -5.01
CA MET A 89 -0.51 -4.84 -4.93
C MET A 89 -0.97 -5.59 -3.69
N LEU A 90 -0.93 -4.96 -2.51
CA LEU A 90 -1.35 -5.58 -1.26
C LEU A 90 -2.83 -5.98 -1.30
N LYS A 91 -3.72 -5.06 -1.69
CA LYS A 91 -5.16 -5.36 -1.81
C LYS A 91 -5.42 -6.46 -2.82
N ALA A 92 -4.78 -6.42 -3.98
CA ALA A 92 -4.94 -7.44 -5.02
C ALA A 92 -4.44 -8.81 -4.56
N SER A 93 -3.32 -8.86 -3.84
CA SER A 93 -2.81 -10.12 -3.31
C SER A 93 -3.73 -10.75 -2.28
N LEU A 94 -4.37 -9.93 -1.43
CA LEU A 94 -5.36 -10.39 -0.46
C LEU A 94 -6.64 -10.91 -1.13
N CYS A 95 -7.05 -10.32 -2.26
CA CYS A 95 -8.29 -10.71 -2.94
C CYS A 95 -8.16 -11.87 -3.95
N GLN A 96 -6.95 -12.18 -4.44
CA GLN A 96 -6.77 -13.16 -5.52
C GLN A 96 -6.49 -14.58 -5.04
N ASN A 97 -6.17 -14.77 -3.75
CA ASN A 97 -5.77 -16.06 -3.20
C ASN A 97 -4.69 -16.77 -4.04
N ILE A 98 -3.64 -16.03 -4.41
CA ILE A 98 -2.47 -16.57 -5.12
C ILE A 98 -1.26 -16.45 -4.20
N ASP A 99 -0.89 -17.55 -3.54
CA ASP A 99 0.12 -17.58 -2.46
C ASP A 99 1.42 -16.90 -2.87
N SER A 100 1.92 -17.23 -4.06
CA SER A 100 3.19 -16.69 -4.56
C SER A 100 3.18 -15.16 -4.72
N ARG A 101 2.05 -14.56 -5.10
CA ARG A 101 1.92 -13.10 -5.24
C ARG A 101 1.76 -12.44 -3.88
N PHE A 102 1.04 -13.10 -2.97
CA PHE A 102 0.86 -12.66 -1.60
C PHE A 102 2.18 -12.58 -0.85
N TYR A 103 2.92 -13.69 -0.75
CA TYR A 103 4.21 -13.69 -0.06
C TYR A 103 5.23 -12.76 -0.72
N LYS A 104 5.28 -12.67 -2.06
CA LYS A 104 6.14 -11.70 -2.76
C LYS A 104 5.81 -10.26 -2.38
N THR A 105 4.53 -9.93 -2.24
CA THR A 105 4.07 -8.57 -1.88
C THR A 105 4.37 -8.25 -0.43
N ILE A 106 4.11 -9.19 0.48
CA ILE A 106 4.42 -9.01 1.91
C ILE A 106 5.92 -8.84 2.10
N ASP A 107 6.73 -9.74 1.54
CA ASP A 107 8.19 -9.65 1.63
C ASP A 107 8.69 -8.31 1.05
N PHE A 108 8.11 -7.86 -0.05
CA PHE A 108 8.51 -6.58 -0.64
C PHE A 108 8.20 -5.36 0.24
N ILE A 109 7.02 -5.31 0.86
CA ILE A 109 6.56 -4.16 1.65
C ILE A 109 7.14 -4.18 3.07
N PHE A 110 7.16 -5.35 3.70
CA PHE A 110 7.48 -5.51 5.12
C PHE A 110 8.83 -6.16 5.38
N GLY A 111 9.45 -6.79 4.37
CA GLY A 111 10.79 -7.36 4.48
C GLY A 111 11.85 -6.31 4.83
N ILE A 112 12.83 -6.74 5.62
CA ILE A 112 13.98 -5.91 6.01
C ILE A 112 14.97 -5.84 4.85
N ARG A 113 15.41 -4.64 4.49
CA ARG A 113 16.23 -4.43 3.30
C ARG A 113 17.46 -3.59 3.57
N GLU A 114 18.62 -4.12 3.16
CA GLU A 114 19.91 -3.44 3.28
C GLU A 114 19.97 -2.15 2.45
N ASP A 115 19.33 -2.12 1.27
CA ASP A 115 19.28 -0.94 0.39
C ASP A 115 18.45 0.22 0.95
N LEU A 116 17.67 -0.02 2.00
CA LEU A 116 16.96 1.00 2.79
C LEU A 116 17.59 1.21 4.18
N GLY A 117 18.82 0.71 4.39
CA GLY A 117 19.53 0.77 5.66
C GLY A 117 18.81 -0.01 6.75
N ASP A 118 18.53 -1.28 6.47
CA ASP A 118 17.87 -2.27 7.34
C ASP A 118 16.45 -1.88 7.79
N LYS A 119 15.74 -1.16 6.93
CA LYS A 119 14.35 -0.76 7.11
C LYS A 119 13.46 -1.47 6.11
N ASN A 120 12.18 -1.58 6.44
CA ASN A 120 11.17 -2.01 5.48
C ASN A 120 10.49 -0.81 4.81
N VAL A 121 9.78 -1.07 3.71
CA VAL A 121 9.11 -0.03 2.91
C VAL A 121 8.02 0.65 3.73
N MET A 122 7.25 -0.11 4.50
CA MET A 122 6.18 0.44 5.34
C MET A 122 6.68 1.49 6.34
N THR A 123 7.78 1.20 7.04
CA THR A 123 8.40 2.11 8.02
C THR A 123 8.98 3.34 7.33
N LEU A 124 9.58 3.19 6.16
CA LEU A 124 10.03 4.32 5.35
C LEU A 124 8.85 5.23 4.96
N LEU A 125 7.76 4.67 4.46
CA LEU A 125 6.57 5.44 4.08
C LEU A 125 5.93 6.14 5.28
N ALA A 126 5.85 5.48 6.43
CA ALA A 126 5.36 6.06 7.68
C ALA A 126 6.24 7.22 8.15
N PHE A 127 7.56 7.09 8.02
CA PHE A 127 8.50 8.17 8.30
C PHE A 127 8.33 9.35 7.36
N LEU A 128 8.26 9.10 6.04
CA LEU A 128 8.03 10.13 5.03
C LEU A 128 6.72 10.87 5.26
N LYS A 129 5.66 10.16 5.70
CA LYS A 129 4.36 10.75 6.04
C LYS A 129 4.51 11.85 7.09
N LYS A 130 5.34 11.62 8.12
CA LYS A 130 5.62 12.62 9.17
C LYS A 130 6.44 13.81 8.67
N LYS A 131 7.25 13.65 7.62
CA LYS A 131 8.18 14.68 7.13
C LYS A 131 7.61 15.56 6.02
N ILE A 132 6.87 14.97 5.09
CA ILE A 132 6.47 15.65 3.84
C ILE A 132 5.19 16.48 4.01
N HIS A 133 4.35 16.20 5.02
CA HIS A 133 3.09 16.91 5.28
C HIS A 133 2.20 17.05 4.02
N ASN A 134 2.11 16.00 3.21
CA ASN A 134 1.22 15.95 2.04
C ASN A 134 0.01 15.07 2.36
N GLU A 135 -1.20 15.62 2.26
CA GLU A 135 -2.44 14.96 2.68
C GLU A 135 -2.82 13.77 1.78
N ILE A 136 -2.59 13.88 0.48
CA ILE A 136 -2.88 12.80 -0.48
C ILE A 136 -2.00 11.60 -0.15
N PHE A 137 -0.70 11.84 -0.06
CA PHE A 137 0.27 10.82 0.32
C PHE A 137 -0.04 10.23 1.69
N SER A 138 -0.32 11.07 2.68
CA SER A 138 -0.68 10.62 4.04
C SER A 138 -1.89 9.70 4.02
N SER A 139 -2.93 10.05 3.26
CA SER A 139 -4.13 9.22 3.16
C SER A 139 -3.88 7.88 2.46
N ILE A 140 -2.97 7.81 1.50
CA ILE A 140 -2.60 6.55 0.84
C ILE A 140 -1.81 5.66 1.80
N VAL A 141 -0.87 6.24 2.55
CA VAL A 141 -0.10 5.51 3.56
C VAL A 141 -1.01 5.01 4.68
N ASP A 142 -2.00 5.80 5.13
CA ASP A 142 -3.02 5.36 6.08
C ASP A 142 -3.80 4.17 5.55
N HIS A 143 -4.21 4.22 4.28
CA HIS A 143 -4.91 3.11 3.67
C HIS A 143 -4.05 1.85 3.60
N LEU A 144 -2.74 1.97 3.33
CA LEU A 144 -1.81 0.84 3.36
C LEU A 144 -1.68 0.25 4.78
N MET A 145 -1.66 1.10 5.82
CA MET A 145 -1.70 0.67 7.21
C MET A 145 -3.01 -0.07 7.55
N GLU A 146 -4.15 0.47 7.11
CA GLU A 146 -5.47 -0.16 7.29
C GLU A 146 -5.52 -1.55 6.62
N LEU A 147 -5.04 -1.68 5.37
CA LEU A 147 -4.98 -2.96 4.66
C LEU A 147 -4.11 -4.00 5.39
N SER A 148 -3.12 -3.54 6.16
CA SER A 148 -2.20 -4.37 6.92
C SER A 148 -2.64 -4.58 8.37
N GLN A 149 -3.83 -4.08 8.73
CA GLN A 149 -4.41 -4.12 10.07
C GLN A 149 -3.52 -3.52 11.17
N PHE A 150 -2.73 -2.51 10.83
CA PHE A 150 -2.03 -1.76 11.88
C PHE A 150 -3.00 -0.85 12.65
N PRO A 151 -2.82 -0.71 13.97
CA PRO A 151 -3.47 0.36 14.73
C PRO A 151 -3.14 1.75 14.14
N GLU A 152 -4.11 2.68 14.15
CA GLU A 152 -3.95 4.05 13.58
C GLU A 152 -2.72 4.77 14.14
N ASN A 153 -2.40 4.54 15.42
CA ASN A 153 -1.30 5.17 16.14
C ASN A 153 -0.01 4.33 16.16
N TYR A 154 0.07 3.22 15.41
CA TYR A 154 1.18 2.28 15.51
C TYR A 154 2.54 2.93 15.25
N PHE A 155 2.62 3.89 14.33
CA PHE A 155 3.86 4.60 13.99
C PHE A 155 3.99 5.97 14.67
N ASP A 156 3.11 6.36 15.60
CA ASP A 156 3.15 7.71 16.21
C ASP A 156 4.45 7.95 16.99
N ASP A 157 5.02 6.90 17.56
CA ASP A 157 6.30 6.87 18.29
C ASP A 157 7.54 6.81 17.38
N LEU A 158 7.38 6.61 16.07
CA LEU A 158 8.50 6.51 15.13
C LEU A 158 9.36 7.78 15.18
N SER A 159 10.62 7.63 15.60
CA SER A 159 11.58 8.71 15.76
C SER A 159 12.48 8.87 14.53
N ASP A 160 13.24 9.97 14.50
CA ASP A 160 14.27 10.21 13.47
C ASP A 160 15.56 9.40 13.72
N ASN A 161 15.66 8.66 14.82
CA ASN A 161 16.83 7.88 15.15
C ASN A 161 16.88 6.61 14.25
N PRO A 162 17.97 6.39 13.48
CA PRO A 162 18.07 5.24 12.59
C PRO A 162 17.89 3.89 13.29
N SER A 163 18.37 3.75 14.54
CA SER A 163 18.26 2.50 15.30
C SER A 163 16.82 2.21 15.70
N ASP A 164 16.08 3.24 16.11
CA ASP A 164 14.66 3.11 16.45
C ASP A 164 13.85 2.73 15.21
N MET A 165 14.15 3.31 14.05
CA MET A 165 13.50 2.96 12.79
C MET A 165 13.78 1.52 12.36
N ILE A 166 15.00 1.02 12.56
CA ILE A 166 15.36 -0.37 12.27
C ILE A 166 14.59 -1.33 13.19
N ASN A 167 14.54 -1.04 14.49
CA ASN A 167 13.77 -1.84 15.44
C ASN A 167 12.28 -1.82 15.11
N LYS A 168 11.72 -0.63 14.83
CA LYS A 168 10.34 -0.49 14.41
C LYS A 168 10.04 -1.22 13.10
N SER A 169 11.00 -1.31 12.17
CA SER A 169 10.86 -2.09 10.94
C SER A 169 10.75 -3.59 11.20
N LYS A 170 11.50 -4.11 12.18
CA LYS A 170 11.41 -5.52 12.57
C LYS A 170 10.07 -5.82 13.23
N ASP A 171 9.66 -4.99 14.19
CA ASP A 171 8.35 -5.12 14.85
C ASP A 171 7.20 -5.00 13.83
N CYS A 172 7.34 -4.08 12.87
CA CYS A 172 6.38 -3.87 11.80
C CYS A 172 6.27 -5.10 10.91
N ARG A 173 7.40 -5.71 10.55
CA ARG A 173 7.42 -6.95 9.77
C ARG A 173 6.69 -8.05 10.52
N ASP A 174 7.08 -8.32 11.75
CA ASP A 174 6.57 -9.45 12.51
C ASP A 174 5.05 -9.31 12.73
N LEU A 175 4.57 -8.11 13.05
CA LEU A 175 3.14 -7.82 13.18
C LEU A 175 2.38 -7.90 11.83
N ALA A 176 2.97 -7.41 10.74
CA ALA A 176 2.33 -7.50 9.41
C ALA A 176 2.16 -8.94 8.96
N PHE A 177 3.17 -9.80 9.18
CA PHE A 177 3.09 -11.22 8.86
C PHE A 177 1.97 -11.89 9.66
N GLU A 178 1.92 -11.69 10.98
CA GLU A 178 0.87 -12.24 11.84
C GLU A 178 -0.54 -11.83 11.37
N ASN A 179 -0.75 -10.53 11.16
CA ASN A 179 -2.04 -9.99 10.73
C ASN A 179 -2.45 -10.51 9.35
N LEU A 180 -1.54 -10.43 8.37
CA LEU A 180 -1.87 -10.71 6.98
C LEU A 180 -2.02 -12.20 6.71
N GLU A 181 -1.25 -13.07 7.36
CA GLU A 181 -1.43 -14.53 7.25
C GLU A 181 -2.80 -14.94 7.78
N SER A 182 -3.21 -14.42 8.94
CA SER A 182 -4.54 -14.66 9.50
C SER A 182 -5.67 -14.27 8.53
N ILE A 183 -5.59 -13.07 7.93
CA ILE A 183 -6.56 -12.61 6.92
C ILE A 183 -6.56 -13.52 5.70
N TYR A 184 -5.37 -13.92 5.23
CA TYR A 184 -5.22 -14.73 4.03
C TYR A 184 -5.85 -16.10 4.21
N GLU A 185 -5.64 -16.73 5.37
CA GLU A 185 -6.28 -17.99 5.75
C GLU A 185 -7.81 -17.85 5.83
N GLU A 186 -8.33 -16.80 6.47
CA GLU A 186 -9.77 -16.52 6.56
C GLU A 186 -10.41 -16.36 5.17
N ILE A 187 -9.76 -15.62 4.26
CA ILE A 187 -10.26 -15.41 2.89
C ILE A 187 -10.22 -16.72 2.09
N SER A 188 -9.16 -17.51 2.27
CA SER A 188 -9.00 -18.79 1.58
C SER A 188 -10.12 -19.77 1.96
N ILE A 189 -10.38 -19.93 3.26
CA ILE A 189 -11.44 -20.80 3.78
C ILE A 189 -12.82 -20.37 3.26
N ASN A 190 -13.10 -19.06 3.28
CA ASN A 190 -14.38 -18.54 2.82
C ASN A 190 -14.58 -18.75 1.31
N THR A 191 -13.52 -18.64 0.52
CA THR A 191 -13.58 -18.85 -0.93
C THR A 191 -13.83 -20.32 -1.27
N GLU A 192 -13.15 -21.26 -0.59
CA GLU A 192 -13.37 -22.70 -0.76
C GLU A 192 -14.79 -23.14 -0.37
N CYS A 193 -15.33 -22.60 0.74
CA CYS A 193 -16.72 -22.87 1.14
C CYS A 193 -17.74 -22.41 0.09
N LEU A 194 -17.53 -21.23 -0.51
CA LEU A 194 -18.40 -20.67 -1.55
C LEU A 194 -18.36 -21.47 -2.85
N GLU A 195 -17.20 -22.00 -3.25
CA GLU A 195 -17.07 -22.83 -4.44
C GLU A 195 -17.78 -24.18 -4.26
N ASN A 196 -17.63 -24.82 -3.10
CA ASN A 196 -18.28 -26.10 -2.79
C ASN A 196 -19.82 -26.00 -2.81
N ASP A 197 -20.39 -24.95 -2.23
CA ASP A 197 -21.83 -24.67 -2.21
C ASP A 197 -22.43 -24.43 -3.62
N ILE A 198 -21.62 -23.97 -4.58
CA ILE A 198 -22.03 -23.74 -5.97
C ILE A 198 -21.98 -25.05 -6.76
N THR A 199 -20.95 -25.87 -6.56
CA THR A 199 -20.85 -27.19 -7.22
C THR A 199 -21.98 -28.13 -6.79
N ASP A 200 -22.33 -28.15 -5.50
CA ASP A 200 -23.41 -29.02 -5.00
C ASP A 200 -24.78 -28.64 -5.59
N LYS A 201 -25.00 -27.34 -5.89
CA LYS A 201 -26.24 -26.85 -6.51
C LYS A 201 -26.32 -27.07 -8.03
N LEU A 202 -25.24 -27.44 -8.67
CA LEU A 202 -25.19 -27.71 -10.12
C LEU A 202 -25.27 -29.21 -10.46
N THR A 203 -25.21 -30.07 -9.44
CA THR A 203 -25.28 -31.54 -9.57
C THR A 203 -26.63 -32.16 -9.23
N ASP A 204 -27.62 -31.35 -8.83
CA ASP A 204 -29.03 -31.73 -8.62
C ASP A 204 -29.93 -31.23 -9.76
#